data_AF-A0A2H0BTE1-F1
#
_entry.id   AF-A0A2H0BTE1-F1
#
_cell.length_a   1.000
_cell.length_b   1.000
_cell.length_c   1.000
_cell.angle_alpha   90.00
_cell.angle_beta   90.00
_cell.angle_gamma   90.00
#
_symmetry.space_group_name_H-M   'P 1'
#
loop_
_entity.id
_entity.type
_entity.pdbx_description
1 polymer ?
#
loop_
_entity_poly.entity_id
_entity_poly.type
_entity_poly.pdbx_seq_one_letter_code
_entity_poly.pdbx_strand_id
1 'polypeptide(L)'
;MKTIFITLSRGFLARNILQTKIYSLLKESRCHLVIATPAWKDPDFLREFGAPNVEFIPMETPEWTKLDKIFMGLNHNLIWNRTIRFTAMYGIYDPDKVKPWRLWVQLCFWRPLAYLPFLRKLSRWFDKRLCPPSSFVSEQIKKYNP
;
A
#
# COMPACT_ATOMS: atom_id res chain seq x y z
N MET A 1 28.24 -3.87 -8.42
CA MET A 1 27.47 -2.60 -8.54
C MET A 1 26.33 -2.68 -7.54
N LYS A 2 26.12 -1.65 -6.71
CA LYS A 2 25.04 -1.67 -5.69
C LYS A 2 23.74 -1.14 -6.31
N THR A 3 22.62 -1.75 -5.96
CA THR A 3 21.29 -1.34 -6.44
C THR A 3 20.52 -0.69 -5.30
N ILE A 4 19.84 0.42 -5.55
CA ILE A 4 18.95 1.06 -4.58
C ILE A 4 17.53 0.96 -5.14
N PHE A 5 16.67 0.26 -4.43
CA PHE A 5 15.29 0.06 -4.81
C PHE A 5 14.38 1.02 -4.03
N ILE A 6 13.63 1.86 -4.73
CA ILE A 6 12.76 2.89 -4.16
C ILE A 6 11.32 2.63 -4.60
N THR A 7 10.39 2.54 -3.64
CA THR A 7 8.95 2.41 -3.91
C THR A 7 8.25 3.76 -3.72
N LEU A 8 7.66 4.29 -4.80
CA LEU A 8 6.93 5.56 -4.80
C LEU A 8 5.46 5.29 -5.11
N SER A 9 4.64 5.16 -4.07
CA SER A 9 3.21 4.84 -4.23
C SER A 9 2.33 6.05 -4.51
N ARG A 10 2.84 7.28 -4.28
CA ARG A 10 2.07 8.52 -4.41
C ARG A 10 2.95 9.64 -4.96
N GLY A 11 2.38 10.48 -5.83
CA GLY A 11 3.11 11.59 -6.45
C GLY A 11 3.71 12.60 -5.46
N PHE A 12 3.03 12.87 -4.34
CA PHE A 12 3.58 13.77 -3.31
C PHE A 12 4.84 13.21 -2.65
N LEU A 13 4.89 11.91 -2.39
CA LEU A 13 6.10 11.24 -1.88
C LEU A 13 7.22 11.24 -2.93
N ALA A 14 6.86 11.04 -4.20
CA ALA A 14 7.82 11.11 -5.30
C ALA A 14 8.48 12.49 -5.36
N ARG A 15 7.71 13.58 -5.30
CA ARG A 15 8.26 14.94 -5.27
C ARG A 15 9.17 15.16 -4.06
N ASN A 16 8.75 14.72 -2.87
CA ASN A 16 9.53 14.91 -1.64
C ASN A 16 10.87 14.15 -1.60
N ILE A 17 11.03 13.10 -2.42
CA ILE A 17 12.29 12.35 -2.50
C ILE A 17 13.09 12.83 -3.71
N LEU A 18 12.46 12.84 -4.88
CA LEU A 18 13.12 13.05 -6.16
C LEU A 18 13.49 14.51 -6.44
N GLN A 19 12.85 15.48 -5.79
CA GLN A 19 13.20 16.90 -5.94
C GLN A 19 14.20 17.39 -4.87
N THR A 20 14.76 16.48 -4.07
CA THR A 20 15.73 16.83 -3.04
C THR A 20 17.17 16.60 -3.52
N LYS A 21 18.13 17.22 -2.80
CA LYS A 21 19.57 17.00 -3.03
C LYS A 21 19.97 15.53 -2.91
N ILE A 22 19.23 14.72 -2.13
CA ILE A 22 19.49 13.28 -2.01
C ILE A 22 19.39 12.62 -3.38
N TYR A 23 18.35 12.93 -4.15
CA TYR A 23 18.18 12.33 -5.46
C TYR A 23 19.25 12.76 -6.46
N SER A 24 19.65 14.03 -6.45
CA SER A 24 20.76 14.51 -7.27
C SER A 24 22.05 13.74 -6.98
N LEU A 25 22.40 13.56 -5.70
CA LEU A 25 23.57 12.77 -5.30
C LEU A 25 23.47 11.30 -5.73
N LEU A 26 22.25 10.73 -5.67
CA LEU A 26 22.02 9.36 -6.12
C LEU A 26 22.19 9.21 -7.64
N LYS A 27 21.74 10.19 -8.44
CA LYS A 27 21.95 10.22 -9.89
C LYS A 27 23.43 10.32 -10.28
N GLU A 28 24.23 11.03 -9.49
CA GLU A 28 25.68 11.15 -9.70
C GLU A 28 26.47 9.96 -9.14
N SER A 29 25.82 9.11 -8.35
CA SER A 29 26.47 7.93 -7.77
C SER A 29 26.67 6.81 -8.80
N ARG A 30 27.55 5.86 -8.48
CA ARG A 30 27.72 4.60 -9.25
C ARG A 30 26.70 3.53 -8.88
N CYS A 31 25.61 3.89 -8.21
CA CYS A 31 24.54 2.96 -7.86
C CYS A 31 23.53 2.87 -9.00
N HIS A 32 22.94 1.69 -9.18
CA HIS A 32 21.80 1.50 -10.05
C HIS A 32 20.52 1.81 -9.26
N LEU A 33 19.72 2.76 -9.73
CA LEU A 33 18.51 3.21 -9.06
C LEU A 33 17.30 2.57 -9.75
N VAL A 34 16.53 1.77 -9.00
CA VAL A 34 15.31 1.15 -9.49
C VAL A 34 14.13 1.77 -8.76
N ILE A 35 13.26 2.46 -9.50
CA ILE A 35 12.15 3.22 -8.94
C ILE A 35 10.83 2.59 -9.39
N ALA A 36 10.15 1.94 -8.45
CA ALA A 36 8.80 1.43 -8.67
C ALA A 36 7.79 2.56 -8.47
N THR A 37 7.05 2.92 -9.52
CA THR A 37 6.13 4.07 -9.49
C THR A 37 4.91 3.85 -10.41
N PRO A 38 3.72 4.37 -10.08
CA PRO A 38 2.59 4.37 -11.01
C PRO A 38 2.86 5.25 -12.25
N ALA A 39 3.76 6.24 -12.15
CA ALA A 39 4.11 7.16 -13.23
C ALA A 39 5.26 6.63 -14.14
N TRP A 40 5.53 5.33 -14.14
CA TRP A 40 6.66 4.72 -14.87
C TRP A 40 6.61 4.89 -16.40
N LYS A 41 5.43 5.22 -16.94
CA LYS A 41 5.18 5.49 -18.37
C LYS A 41 4.90 6.96 -18.68
N ASP A 42 4.86 7.81 -17.66
CA ASP A 42 4.53 9.22 -17.83
C ASP A 42 5.73 9.96 -18.45
N PRO A 43 5.62 10.50 -19.69
CA PRO A 43 6.74 11.15 -20.36
C PRO A 43 7.30 12.36 -19.61
N ASP A 44 6.45 13.13 -18.92
CA ASP A 44 6.87 14.31 -18.16
C ASP A 44 7.69 13.88 -16.94
N PHE A 45 7.22 12.84 -16.25
CA PHE A 45 7.93 12.26 -15.12
C PHE A 45 9.29 11.68 -15.52
N LEU A 46 9.32 10.92 -16.62
CA LEU A 46 10.56 10.33 -17.15
C LEU A 46 11.55 11.38 -17.61
N ARG A 47 11.08 12.49 -18.19
CA ARG A 47 11.93 13.61 -18.60
C ARG A 47 12.52 14.36 -17.40
N GLU A 48 11.74 14.57 -16.34
CA GLU A 48 12.19 15.31 -15.15
C GLU A 48 13.18 14.49 -14.31
N PHE A 49 12.90 13.19 -14.13
CA PHE A 49 13.63 12.34 -13.20
C PHE A 49 14.53 11.29 -13.88
N GLY A 50 14.51 11.14 -15.20
CA GLY A 50 15.37 10.21 -15.92
C GLY A 50 16.87 10.48 -15.75
N ALA A 51 17.66 9.42 -15.66
CA ALA A 51 19.11 9.46 -15.71
C ALA A 51 19.68 8.12 -16.20
N PRO A 52 20.94 8.06 -16.68
CA PRO A 52 21.54 6.82 -17.21
C PRO A 52 21.59 5.65 -16.22
N ASN A 53 21.63 5.93 -14.91
CA ASN A 53 21.64 4.94 -13.85
C ASN A 53 20.27 4.73 -13.18
N VAL A 54 19.18 5.26 -13.77
CA VAL A 54 17.81 5.19 -13.23
C VAL A 54 16.93 4.34 -14.14
N GLU A 55 16.35 3.28 -13.57
CA GLU A 55 15.32 2.44 -14.18
C GLU A 55 13.98 2.68 -13.49
N PHE A 56 12.92 2.96 -14.25
CA PHE A 56 11.56 3.05 -13.73
C PHE A 56 10.79 1.77 -14.04
N ILE A 57 10.21 1.16 -13.01
CA ILE A 57 9.42 -0.07 -13.14
C ILE A 57 7.97 0.17 -12.72
N PRO A 58 7.00 -0.57 -13.27
CA PRO A 58 5.62 -0.47 -12.85
C PRO A 58 5.49 -0.79 -11.36
N MET A 59 4.76 0.04 -10.63
CA MET A 59 4.20 -0.36 -9.34
C MET A 59 2.88 -1.09 -9.59
N GLU A 60 2.96 -2.40 -9.80
CA GLU A 60 1.76 -3.22 -9.94
C GLU A 60 1.03 -3.31 -8.60
N THR A 61 -0.27 -3.02 -8.63
CA THR A 61 -1.14 -3.36 -7.52
C THR A 61 -1.61 -4.79 -7.75
N PRO A 62 -1.29 -5.74 -6.85
CA PRO A 62 -1.73 -7.10 -7.05
C PRO A 62 -3.26 -7.17 -7.11
N GLU A 63 -3.79 -8.03 -7.97
CA GLU A 63 -5.22 -8.26 -8.02
C GLU A 63 -5.69 -8.91 -6.72
N TRP A 64 -6.74 -8.32 -6.14
CA TRP A 64 -7.31 -8.80 -4.89
C TRP A 64 -8.24 -9.96 -5.17
N THR A 65 -7.89 -11.14 -4.68
CA THR A 65 -8.76 -12.31 -4.71
C THR A 65 -10.02 -12.07 -3.85
N LYS A 66 -11.03 -12.94 -4.02
CA LYS A 66 -12.23 -12.89 -3.17
C LYS A 66 -11.90 -13.09 -1.68
N LEU A 67 -10.91 -13.94 -1.38
CA LEU A 67 -10.44 -14.17 -0.01
C LEU A 67 -9.75 -12.93 0.56
N ASP A 68 -8.90 -12.26 -0.23
CA ASP A 68 -8.27 -11.00 0.20
C ASP A 68 -9.32 -9.96 0.59
N LYS A 69 -10.40 -9.85 -0.18
CA LYS A 69 -11.49 -8.92 0.10
C LYS A 69 -12.22 -9.27 1.41
N ILE A 70 -12.43 -10.56 1.67
CA ILE A 70 -13.06 -11.04 2.91
C ILE A 70 -12.15 -10.74 4.11
N PHE A 71 -10.88 -11.13 4.05
CA PHE A 71 -9.92 -10.91 5.14
C PHE A 71 -9.65 -9.43 5.35
N MET A 72 -9.60 -8.62 4.29
CA MET A 72 -9.53 -7.16 4.41
C MET A 72 -10.73 -6.61 5.18
N GLY A 73 -11.96 -7.01 4.82
CA GLY A 73 -13.16 -6.57 5.52
C GLY A 73 -13.16 -7.00 6.99
N LEU A 74 -12.75 -8.24 7.26
CA LEU A 74 -12.70 -8.80 8.61
C LEU A 74 -11.62 -8.12 9.46
N ASN A 75 -10.39 -8.00 8.95
CA ASN A 75 -9.30 -7.28 9.60
C ASN A 75 -9.64 -5.80 9.83
N HIS A 76 -10.29 -5.15 8.87
CA HIS A 76 -10.73 -3.76 8.99
C HIS A 76 -11.75 -3.62 10.13
N ASN A 77 -12.78 -4.47 10.18
CA ASN A 77 -13.82 -4.37 11.20
C ASN A 77 -13.36 -4.83 12.60
N LEU A 78 -12.35 -5.70 12.69
CA LEU A 78 -11.74 -6.09 13.97
C LEU A 78 -10.84 -5.01 14.58
N ILE A 79 -10.57 -3.93 13.85
CA ILE A 79 -9.92 -2.73 14.36
C ILE A 79 -11.04 -1.73 14.65
N TRP A 80 -11.23 -1.36 15.92
CA TRP A 80 -12.18 -0.31 16.28
C TRP A 80 -11.41 0.91 16.76
N ASN A 81 -11.35 1.95 15.92
CA ASN A 81 -10.69 3.21 16.24
C ASN A 81 -11.57 4.41 15.87
N ARG A 82 -11.12 5.61 16.25
CA ARG A 82 -11.82 6.87 15.97
C ARG A 82 -12.10 7.01 14.47
N THR A 83 -11.12 6.77 13.61
CA THR A 83 -11.27 6.89 12.16
C THR A 83 -12.39 6.01 11.61
N ILE A 84 -12.45 4.73 11.99
CA ILE A 84 -13.48 3.79 11.52
C ILE A 84 -14.87 4.24 11.97
N ARG A 85 -14.99 4.70 13.23
CA ARG A 85 -16.23 5.28 13.73
C ARG A 85 -16.64 6.51 12.93
N PHE A 86 -15.71 7.42 12.65
CA PHE A 86 -15.98 8.63 11.87
C PHE A 86 -16.37 8.30 10.42
N THR A 87 -15.66 7.39 9.75
CA THR A 87 -16.00 6.94 8.40
C THR A 87 -17.37 6.29 8.35
N ALA A 88 -17.75 5.51 9.36
CA ALA A 88 -19.06 4.87 9.42
C ALA A 88 -20.21 5.84 9.67
N MET A 89 -20.00 6.87 10.51
CA MET A 89 -21.02 7.87 10.82
C MET A 89 -21.20 8.90 9.72
N TYR A 90 -20.10 9.31 9.06
CA TYR A 90 -20.11 10.47 8.15
C TYR A 90 -19.80 10.12 6.70
N GLY A 91 -19.39 8.88 6.39
CA GLY A 91 -19.12 8.49 5.01
C GLY A 91 -18.01 9.29 4.34
N ILE A 92 -16.95 9.63 5.08
CA ILE A 92 -15.87 10.55 4.66
C ILE A 92 -15.32 10.26 3.24
N TYR A 93 -15.34 8.99 2.81
CA TYR A 93 -14.88 8.57 1.48
C TYR A 93 -16.00 8.19 0.51
N ASP A 94 -17.21 7.99 1.01
CA ASP A 94 -18.35 7.51 0.23
C ASP A 94 -19.66 7.81 0.99
N PRO A 95 -20.26 9.00 0.76
CA PRO A 95 -21.46 9.45 1.46
C PRO A 95 -22.67 8.51 1.25
N ASP A 96 -22.77 7.88 0.08
CA ASP A 96 -23.88 6.98 -0.29
C ASP A 96 -23.86 5.65 0.48
N LYS A 97 -22.72 5.33 1.10
CA LYS A 97 -22.54 4.13 1.93
C LYS A 97 -22.89 4.33 3.40
N VAL A 98 -23.33 5.54 3.81
CA VAL A 98 -23.79 5.83 5.17
C VAL A 98 -25.20 5.29 5.34
N LYS A 99 -25.31 4.09 5.91
CA LYS A 99 -26.61 3.47 6.21
C LYS A 99 -26.72 3.24 7.72
N PRO A 100 -27.80 3.70 8.39
CA PRO A 100 -27.97 3.55 9.83
C PRO A 100 -27.82 2.11 10.33
N TRP A 101 -28.33 1.12 9.58
CA TRP A 101 -28.21 -0.29 9.95
C TRP A 101 -26.74 -0.78 9.96
N ARG A 102 -25.89 -0.25 9.08
CA ARG A 102 -24.47 -0.63 9.01
C ARG A 102 -23.72 -0.13 10.24
N LEU A 103 -24.07 1.07 10.72
CA LEU A 103 -23.57 1.60 11.98
C LEU A 103 -23.99 0.71 13.16
N TRP A 104 -25.24 0.26 13.19
CA TRP A 104 -25.71 -0.67 14.22
C TRP A 104 -24.95 -1.99 14.21
N VAL A 105 -24.74 -2.62 13.05
CA VAL A 105 -23.92 -3.83 12.93
C VAL A 105 -22.50 -3.59 13.44
N GLN A 106 -21.91 -2.44 13.11
CA GLN A 106 -20.58 -2.09 13.60
C GLN A 106 -20.52 -1.90 15.13
N LEU A 107 -21.52 -1.24 15.72
CA LEU A 107 -21.55 -0.97 17.15
C LEU A 107 -21.92 -2.19 18.00
N CYS A 108 -22.85 -3.02 17.53
CA CYS A 108 -23.37 -4.15 18.29
C CYS A 108 -22.57 -5.43 18.07
N PHE A 109 -22.06 -5.65 16.85
CA PHE A 109 -21.35 -6.89 16.51
C PHE A 109 -19.84 -6.69 16.46
N TRP A 110 -19.36 -5.75 15.64
CA TRP A 110 -17.92 -5.62 15.40
C TRP A 110 -17.17 -4.98 16.57
N ARG A 111 -17.75 -4.00 17.25
CA ARG A 111 -17.10 -3.33 18.38
C ARG A 111 -16.77 -4.30 19.52
N PRO A 112 -17.66 -5.17 20.03
CA PRO A 112 -17.29 -6.18 21.03
C PRO A 112 -16.20 -7.13 20.53
N LEU A 113 -16.33 -7.63 19.30
CA LEU A 113 -15.34 -8.54 18.70
C LEU A 113 -13.96 -7.88 18.55
N ALA A 114 -13.92 -6.59 18.25
CA ALA A 114 -12.68 -5.83 18.11
C ALA A 114 -11.89 -5.71 19.41
N TYR A 115 -12.53 -5.81 20.59
CA TYR A 115 -11.84 -5.80 21.88
C TYR A 115 -11.21 -7.15 22.25
N LEU A 116 -11.50 -8.23 21.50
CA LEU A 116 -10.91 -9.54 21.71
C LEU A 116 -9.57 -9.63 20.94
N PRO A 117 -8.40 -9.51 21.61
CA PRO A 117 -7.11 -9.45 20.91
C PRO A 117 -6.76 -10.75 20.19
N PHE A 118 -7.30 -11.89 20.63
CA PHE A 118 -7.06 -13.18 19.99
C PHE A 118 -7.71 -13.27 18.61
N LEU A 119 -8.87 -12.66 18.39
CA LEU A 119 -9.55 -12.67 17.07
C LEU A 119 -8.71 -11.96 16.02
N ARG A 120 -8.03 -10.86 16.39
CA ARG A 120 -7.10 -10.17 15.50
C ARG A 120 -5.90 -11.06 15.13
N LYS A 121 -5.34 -11.78 16.12
CA LYS A 121 -4.22 -12.71 15.88
C LYS A 121 -4.65 -13.87 14.99
N LEU A 122 -5.82 -14.45 15.26
CA LEU A 122 -6.37 -15.56 14.50
C LEU A 122 -6.69 -15.16 13.05
N SER A 123 -7.36 -14.02 12.85
CA SER A 123 -7.62 -13.47 11.52
C SER A 123 -6.33 -13.28 10.71
N ARG A 124 -5.32 -12.64 11.30
CA ARG A 124 -4.02 -12.43 10.64
C ARG A 124 -3.28 -13.73 10.33
N TRP A 125 -3.43 -14.74 11.20
CA TRP A 125 -2.84 -16.05 10.97
C TRP A 125 -3.48 -16.74 9.76
N PHE A 126 -4.81 -16.70 9.65
CA PHE A 126 -5.53 -17.25 8.49
C PHE A 126 -5.24 -16.47 7.22
N ASP A 127 -5.27 -15.14 7.28
CA ASP A 127 -4.90 -14.24 6.19
C ASP A 127 -3.52 -14.61 5.63
N LYS A 128 -2.50 -14.69 6.48
CA LYS A 128 -1.13 -15.07 6.06
C LYS A 128 -1.04 -16.47 5.41
N ARG A 129 -1.91 -17.40 5.81
CA ARG A 129 -1.87 -18.79 5.34
C ARG A 129 -2.69 -19.02 4.06
N LEU A 130 -3.78 -18.28 3.90
CA LEU A 130 -4.74 -18.44 2.80
C LEU A 130 -4.56 -17.40 1.70
N CYS A 131 -3.96 -16.26 2.02
CA CYS A 131 -3.68 -15.14 1.13
C CYS A 131 -2.15 -14.93 1.06
N PRO A 132 -1.42 -15.76 0.28
CA PRO A 132 0.02 -15.61 0.15
C PRO A 132 0.35 -14.23 -0.45
N PRO A 133 1.45 -13.59 -0.02
CA PRO A 133 1.83 -12.28 -0.52
C PRO A 133 2.04 -12.33 -2.03
N SER A 134 1.60 -11.28 -2.73
CA SER A 134 1.77 -11.17 -4.18
C SER A 134 3.25 -11.34 -4.55
N SER A 135 3.51 -12.26 -5.47
CA SER A 135 4.88 -12.62 -5.87
C SER A 135 5.64 -11.44 -6.48
N PHE A 136 4.95 -10.45 -7.06
CA PHE A 136 5.53 -9.30 -7.74
C PHE A 136 6.66 -8.61 -6.96
N VAL A 137 6.41 -8.15 -5.72
CA VAL A 137 7.44 -7.45 -4.94
C VAL A 137 8.62 -8.38 -4.62
N SER A 138 8.34 -9.64 -4.31
CA SER A 138 9.38 -10.62 -4.02
C SER A 138 10.21 -10.98 -5.25
N GLU A 139 9.60 -10.99 -6.44
CA GLU A 139 10.27 -11.22 -7.72
C GLU A 139 11.16 -10.03 -8.08
N GLN A 140 10.69 -8.79 -7.89
CA GLN A 140 11.52 -7.60 -8.13
C GLN A 140 12.70 -7.53 -7.16
N ILE A 141 12.49 -7.82 -5.87
CA ILE A 141 13.58 -7.87 -4.89
C ILE A 141 14.60 -8.94 -5.27
N LYS A 142 14.17 -10.14 -5.67
CA LYS A 142 15.07 -11.20 -6.15
C LYS A 142 15.82 -10.79 -7.42
N LYS A 143 15.14 -10.15 -8.38
CA LYS A 143 15.70 -9.72 -9.67
C LYS A 143 16.81 -8.69 -9.48
N TYR A 144 16.57 -7.69 -8.64
CA TYR A 144 17.48 -6.55 -8.51
C TYR A 144 18.50 -6.70 -7.38
N ASN A 145 18.27 -7.64 -6.45
CA ASN A 145 19.10 -7.90 -5.27
C ASN A 145 19.66 -6.62 -4.63
N PRO A 146 18.79 -5.69 -4.22
CA PRO A 146 19.18 -4.38 -3.71
C PRO A 146 19.93 -4.44 -2.38
#